data_AF-A0A2J8PJL8-F1
#
_entry.id   AF-A0A2J8PJL8-F1
#
_cell.length_a   1.000
_cell.length_b   1.000
_cell.length_c   1.000
_cell.angle_alpha   90.00
_cell.angle_beta   90.00
_cell.angle_gamma   90.00
#
_symmetry.space_group_name_H-M   'P 1'
#
loop_
_entity.id
_entity.type
_entity.pdbx_description
1 polymer ?
#
loop_
_entity_poly.entity_id
_entity_poly.type
_entity_poly.pdbx_seq_one_letter_code
_entity_poly.pdbx_strand_id
1 'polypeptide(L)'
;MPSKGKDKKKGKSKGKDTKKLIKTDESVVDRAKANASLWEARLEVTELSRIKYRDTSRILAKSNEDLKKKQCKMEKDIMSVLSYLKKQDQEKDNMIEKLKQQLNETKEKAQEEKDKLEQKYTRQINELEGQFHQKAKEIGMIHTELKAVRQFQKRKIQVERELDDLKENLRNTERIHQETLRRLESRFFEEKEINDLLVKEKIMQLVQQRSQIQTLQKKVVNLETALSYMTKEFESEVLKLQQHAMIENQAGQVEIDKLQHLLQMKDREMNRVKKLAKNILDERTEVERFFLDALHQVKQQILISRKHYKQIAQAAFNLKMRAACTGRTEYPKIRTFDGREHSTNSVNQDLLEAEKWY
;
A
#
# COMPACT_ATOMS: atom_id res chain seq x y z
N MET A 1 -127.97 24.59 -81.54
CA MET A 1 -128.60 25.81 -82.09
C MET A 1 -127.53 26.59 -82.81
N PRO A 2 -127.78 27.27 -83.95
CA PRO A 2 -129.09 27.70 -84.45
C PRO A 2 -129.69 26.83 -85.57
N SER A 3 -130.94 27.13 -85.93
CA SER A 3 -131.82 26.35 -86.82
C SER A 3 -132.42 27.21 -87.95
N LYS A 4 -133.21 26.57 -88.84
CA LYS A 4 -134.06 27.11 -89.94
C LYS A 4 -133.28 27.26 -91.27
N GLY A 5 -133.70 26.72 -92.42
CA GLY A 5 -135.05 26.34 -92.90
C GLY A 5 -135.77 27.58 -93.46
N LYS A 6 -136.49 27.64 -94.59
CA LYS A 6 -137.18 26.68 -95.49
C LYS A 6 -137.30 27.36 -96.90
N ASP A 7 -137.87 26.85 -98.00
CA ASP A 7 -138.63 25.62 -98.32
C ASP A 7 -138.47 25.27 -99.83
N LYS A 8 -138.97 24.12 -100.30
CA LYS A 8 -139.43 23.97 -101.70
C LYS A 8 -140.50 22.88 -101.86
N LYS A 9 -141.76 23.30 -101.79
CA LYS A 9 -142.97 22.49 -102.01
C LYS A 9 -143.25 22.33 -103.50
N LYS A 10 -143.63 21.13 -103.97
CA LYS A 10 -144.12 20.90 -105.35
C LYS A 10 -145.41 20.07 -105.32
N GLY A 11 -146.49 20.62 -105.88
CA GLY A 11 -147.82 19.99 -105.93
C GLY A 11 -148.01 19.03 -107.10
N LYS A 12 -149.04 18.18 -107.00
CA LYS A 12 -149.40 17.13 -107.96
C LYS A 12 -150.45 17.60 -108.99
N SER A 13 -150.84 16.71 -109.90
CA SER A 13 -151.43 17.00 -111.21
C SER A 13 -152.96 16.88 -111.34
N LYS A 14 -153.49 17.53 -112.40
CA LYS A 14 -154.62 17.13 -113.30
C LYS A 14 -156.05 17.00 -112.75
N GLY A 15 -156.99 17.54 -113.54
CA GLY A 15 -158.04 16.70 -114.13
C GLY A 15 -159.47 17.27 -114.24
N LYS A 16 -159.89 17.61 -115.47
CA LYS A 16 -161.25 17.51 -116.09
C LYS A 16 -161.38 18.56 -117.21
N ASP A 17 -162.26 18.46 -118.21
CA ASP A 17 -162.67 17.41 -119.15
C ASP A 17 -163.88 17.96 -119.93
N THR A 18 -163.87 17.88 -121.26
CA THR A 18 -165.06 17.92 -122.17
C THR A 18 -165.94 19.20 -122.20
N LYS A 19 -166.45 19.66 -123.34
CA LYS A 19 -167.32 18.91 -124.28
C LYS A 19 -167.32 19.49 -125.72
N LYS A 20 -167.76 18.67 -126.68
CA LYS A 20 -167.83 18.96 -128.13
C LYS A 20 -168.90 20.00 -128.50
N LEU A 21 -168.71 20.64 -129.66
CA LEU A 21 -169.72 21.38 -130.42
C LEU A 21 -169.57 21.05 -131.93
N ILE A 22 -170.64 21.33 -132.69
CA ILE A 22 -170.69 21.55 -134.17
C ILE A 22 -170.88 20.32 -135.08
N LYS A 23 -172.05 20.31 -135.75
CA LYS A 23 -172.19 20.60 -137.19
C LYS A 23 -172.87 21.98 -137.29
N THR A 24 -172.67 22.86 -138.27
CA THR A 24 -171.80 22.84 -139.47
C THR A 24 -171.60 24.29 -139.95
N ASP A 25 -170.44 24.75 -140.45
CA ASP A 25 -169.07 24.25 -140.24
C ASP A 25 -167.96 25.30 -140.54
N GLU A 26 -168.30 26.60 -140.68
CA GLU A 26 -167.43 27.73 -141.10
C GLU A 26 -166.20 28.04 -140.19
N SER A 27 -165.91 27.19 -139.20
CA SER A 27 -165.07 27.47 -138.02
C SER A 27 -163.62 26.97 -138.08
N VAL A 28 -163.21 26.25 -139.13
CA VAL A 28 -161.95 25.45 -139.08
C VAL A 28 -160.68 26.29 -139.27
N VAL A 29 -160.71 27.36 -140.09
CA VAL A 29 -159.51 28.10 -140.51
C VAL A 29 -158.88 28.93 -139.37
N ASP A 30 -159.68 29.67 -138.61
CA ASP A 30 -159.14 30.55 -137.56
C ASP A 30 -158.56 29.77 -136.37
N ARG A 31 -159.06 28.56 -136.12
CA ARG A 31 -158.48 27.64 -135.13
C ARG A 31 -157.07 27.19 -135.50
N ALA A 32 -156.77 27.05 -136.81
CA ALA A 32 -155.44 26.73 -137.28
C ALA A 32 -154.48 27.93 -137.12
N LYS A 33 -154.93 29.15 -137.46
CA LYS A 33 -154.13 30.38 -137.27
C LYS A 33 -153.78 30.62 -135.79
N ALA A 34 -154.77 30.51 -134.89
CA ALA A 34 -154.53 30.67 -133.45
C ALA A 34 -153.53 29.63 -132.89
N ASN A 35 -153.55 28.40 -133.42
CA ASN A 35 -152.61 27.35 -133.03
C ASN A 35 -151.21 27.61 -133.61
N ALA A 36 -151.09 28.14 -134.83
CA ALA A 36 -149.81 28.54 -135.42
C ALA A 36 -149.12 29.63 -134.59
N SER A 37 -149.81 30.72 -134.24
CA SER A 37 -149.24 31.78 -133.39
C SER A 37 -148.92 31.30 -131.96
N LEU A 38 -149.65 30.30 -131.44
CA LEU A 38 -149.27 29.64 -130.17
C LEU A 38 -147.92 28.90 -130.31
N TRP A 39 -147.67 28.22 -131.42
CA TRP A 39 -146.40 27.55 -131.69
C TRP A 39 -145.27 28.54 -131.97
N GLU A 40 -145.52 29.65 -132.67
CA GLU A 40 -144.54 30.74 -132.87
C GLU A 40 -144.13 31.36 -131.54
N ALA A 41 -145.06 31.78 -130.69
CA ALA A 41 -144.74 32.33 -129.37
C ALA A 41 -143.99 31.32 -128.48
N ARG A 42 -144.27 30.02 -128.64
CA ARG A 42 -143.58 28.95 -127.89
C ARG A 42 -142.17 28.68 -128.45
N LEU A 43 -141.99 28.82 -129.77
CA LEU A 43 -140.68 28.81 -130.41
C LEU A 43 -139.86 30.02 -129.94
N GLU A 44 -140.42 31.23 -130.00
CA GLU A 44 -139.73 32.46 -129.56
C GLU A 44 -139.32 32.38 -128.08
N VAL A 45 -140.20 31.93 -127.18
CA VAL A 45 -139.84 31.73 -125.76
C VAL A 45 -138.74 30.68 -125.58
N THR A 46 -138.76 29.59 -126.36
CA THR A 46 -137.70 28.57 -126.28
C THR A 46 -136.39 29.05 -126.91
N GLU A 47 -136.42 29.82 -127.99
CA GLU A 47 -135.24 30.45 -128.58
C GLU A 47 -134.65 31.53 -127.67
N LEU A 48 -135.45 32.39 -127.05
CA LEU A 48 -135.02 33.34 -126.02
C LEU A 48 -134.40 32.60 -124.82
N SER A 49 -134.95 31.46 -124.39
CA SER A 49 -134.35 30.65 -123.33
C SER A 49 -133.01 30.04 -123.75
N ARG A 50 -132.88 29.59 -125.01
CA ARG A 50 -131.64 29.03 -125.59
C ARG A 50 -130.58 30.12 -125.74
N ILE A 51 -130.96 31.33 -126.17
CA ILE A 51 -130.08 32.50 -126.26
C ILE A 51 -129.60 32.87 -124.85
N LYS A 52 -130.50 33.05 -123.89
CA LYS A 52 -130.15 33.32 -122.47
C LYS A 52 -129.26 32.22 -121.87
N TYR A 53 -129.47 30.94 -122.22
CA TYR A 53 -128.61 29.84 -121.77
C TYR A 53 -127.21 29.89 -122.42
N ARG A 54 -127.13 30.18 -123.73
CA ARG A 54 -125.85 30.39 -124.43
C ARG A 54 -125.09 31.60 -123.90
N ASP A 55 -125.79 32.68 -123.57
CA ASP A 55 -125.21 33.90 -123.03
C ASP A 55 -124.71 33.68 -121.60
N THR A 56 -125.51 33.07 -120.71
CA THR A 56 -125.07 32.71 -119.35
C THR A 56 -123.93 31.70 -119.37
N SER A 57 -123.92 30.73 -120.30
CA SER A 57 -122.82 29.79 -120.48
C SER A 57 -121.55 30.48 -121.00
N ARG A 58 -121.64 31.44 -121.94
CA ARG A 58 -120.51 32.28 -122.36
C ARG A 58 -119.98 33.17 -121.23
N ILE A 59 -120.86 33.78 -120.43
CA ILE A 59 -120.48 34.58 -119.26
C ILE A 59 -119.76 33.70 -118.21
N LEU A 60 -120.29 32.50 -117.94
CA LEU A 60 -119.69 31.56 -117.01
C LEU A 60 -118.33 31.04 -117.51
N ALA A 61 -118.20 30.75 -118.80
CA ALA A 61 -116.93 30.36 -119.42
C ALA A 61 -115.88 31.46 -119.30
N LYS A 62 -116.24 32.72 -119.62
CA LYS A 62 -115.37 33.88 -119.46
C LYS A 62 -114.97 34.11 -118.00
N SER A 63 -115.93 34.00 -117.08
CA SER A 63 -115.68 34.10 -115.63
C SER A 63 -114.72 33.00 -115.14
N ASN A 64 -114.88 31.76 -115.61
CA ASN A 64 -113.97 30.65 -115.31
C ASN A 64 -112.56 30.86 -115.92
N GLU A 65 -112.46 31.45 -117.11
CA GLU A 65 -111.19 31.80 -117.72
C GLU A 65 -110.47 32.90 -116.92
N ASP A 66 -111.20 33.95 -116.51
CA ASP A 66 -110.67 35.04 -115.68
C ASP A 66 -110.31 34.55 -114.26
N LEU A 67 -111.06 33.59 -113.69
CA LEU A 67 -110.71 32.92 -112.44
C LEU A 67 -109.43 32.08 -112.59
N LYS A 68 -109.26 31.32 -113.68
CA LYS A 68 -108.02 30.59 -113.97
C LYS A 68 -106.82 31.52 -114.16
N LYS A 69 -107.00 32.66 -114.83
CA LYS A 69 -105.95 33.69 -114.96
C LYS A 69 -105.57 34.28 -113.60
N LYS A 70 -106.55 34.57 -112.74
CA LYS A 70 -106.32 35.02 -111.35
C LYS A 70 -105.61 33.95 -110.52
N GLN A 71 -106.02 32.68 -110.62
CA GLN A 71 -105.37 31.56 -109.95
C GLN A 71 -103.92 31.42 -110.39
N CYS A 72 -103.64 31.34 -111.70
CA CYS A 72 -102.27 31.20 -112.22
C CYS A 72 -101.39 32.40 -111.86
N LYS A 73 -101.95 33.63 -111.80
CA LYS A 73 -101.22 34.80 -111.32
C LYS A 73 -100.91 34.68 -109.82
N MET A 74 -101.91 34.35 -109.00
CA MET A 74 -101.75 34.15 -107.56
C MET A 74 -100.76 33.02 -107.22
N GLU A 75 -100.76 31.92 -107.97
CA GLU A 75 -99.79 30.84 -107.83
C GLU A 75 -98.36 31.31 -108.13
N LYS A 76 -98.16 32.14 -109.16
CA LYS A 76 -96.86 32.77 -109.46
C LYS A 76 -96.43 33.76 -108.37
N ASP A 77 -97.36 34.58 -107.89
CA ASP A 77 -97.10 35.55 -106.81
C ASP A 77 -96.74 34.82 -105.50
N ILE A 78 -97.46 33.74 -105.16
CA ILE A 78 -97.16 32.85 -104.02
C ILE A 78 -95.81 32.14 -104.20
N MET A 79 -95.53 31.58 -105.38
CA MET A 79 -94.22 30.96 -105.66
C MET A 79 -93.07 31.96 -105.53
N SER A 80 -93.25 33.20 -105.98
CA SER A 80 -92.26 34.28 -105.81
C SER A 80 -91.99 34.55 -104.32
N VAL A 81 -93.04 34.78 -103.53
CA VAL A 81 -92.94 34.99 -102.07
C VAL A 81 -92.30 33.79 -101.35
N LEU A 82 -92.73 32.56 -101.65
CA LEU A 82 -92.14 31.35 -101.08
C LEU A 82 -90.66 31.17 -101.46
N SER A 83 -90.28 31.49 -102.70
CA SER A 83 -88.89 31.41 -103.14
C SER A 83 -88.00 32.45 -102.43
N TYR A 84 -88.52 33.65 -102.20
CA TYR A 84 -87.85 34.70 -101.46
C TYR A 84 -87.68 34.32 -99.98
N LEU A 85 -88.75 33.87 -99.32
CA LEU A 85 -88.71 33.45 -97.92
C LEU A 85 -87.75 32.27 -97.73
N LYS A 86 -87.81 31.24 -98.60
CA LYS A 86 -86.89 30.10 -98.55
C LYS A 86 -85.42 30.52 -98.73
N LYS A 87 -85.15 31.48 -99.61
CA LYS A 87 -83.80 32.05 -99.78
C LYS A 87 -83.35 32.81 -98.54
N GLN A 88 -84.24 33.63 -97.96
CA GLN A 88 -83.96 34.40 -96.75
C GLN A 88 -83.71 33.49 -95.53
N ASP A 89 -84.47 32.40 -95.40
CA ASP A 89 -84.28 31.45 -94.30
C ASP A 89 -82.99 30.64 -94.48
N GLN A 90 -82.65 30.20 -95.71
CA GLN A 90 -81.34 29.61 -95.97
C GLN A 90 -80.19 30.58 -95.68
N GLU A 91 -80.34 31.88 -95.99
CA GLU A 91 -79.36 32.91 -95.65
C GLU A 91 -79.21 33.09 -94.13
N LYS A 92 -80.30 33.01 -93.35
CA LYS A 92 -80.27 33.00 -91.88
C LYS A 92 -79.62 31.74 -91.32
N ASP A 93 -79.96 30.56 -91.83
CA ASP A 93 -79.39 29.28 -91.37
C ASP A 93 -77.88 29.24 -91.63
N ASN A 94 -77.44 29.66 -92.82
CA ASN A 94 -76.02 29.83 -93.15
C ASN A 94 -75.32 30.85 -92.23
N MET A 95 -76.03 31.89 -91.77
CA MET A 95 -75.51 32.88 -90.81
C MET A 95 -75.43 32.30 -89.39
N ILE A 96 -76.44 31.54 -88.95
CA ILE A 96 -76.45 30.82 -87.67
C ILE A 96 -75.31 29.80 -87.62
N GLU A 97 -75.06 29.07 -88.70
CA GLU A 97 -73.95 28.11 -88.80
C GLU A 97 -72.59 28.80 -88.69
N LYS A 98 -72.37 29.90 -89.43
CA LYS A 98 -71.14 30.73 -89.29
C LYS A 98 -70.96 31.28 -87.88
N LEU A 99 -72.02 31.77 -87.25
CA LEU A 99 -71.96 32.29 -85.88
C LEU A 99 -71.68 31.17 -84.85
N LYS A 100 -72.25 29.96 -85.04
CA LYS A 100 -71.92 28.78 -84.23
C LYS A 100 -70.46 28.37 -84.38
N GLN A 101 -69.94 28.37 -85.62
CA GLN A 101 -68.54 28.06 -85.89
C GLN A 101 -67.62 29.09 -85.20
N GLN A 102 -67.86 30.39 -85.38
CA GLN A 102 -67.09 31.45 -84.72
C GLN A 102 -67.16 31.36 -83.19
N LEU A 103 -68.32 31.02 -82.63
CA LEU A 103 -68.49 30.82 -81.19
C LEU A 103 -67.70 29.61 -80.67
N ASN A 104 -67.60 28.53 -81.44
CA ASN A 104 -66.79 27.37 -81.07
C ASN A 104 -65.29 27.67 -81.21
N GLU A 105 -64.85 28.24 -82.33
CA GLU A 105 -63.44 28.61 -82.54
C GLU A 105 -62.93 29.60 -81.48
N THR A 106 -63.76 30.55 -81.04
CA THR A 106 -63.38 31.49 -79.97
C THR A 106 -63.34 30.82 -78.59
N LYS A 107 -64.25 29.88 -78.31
CA LYS A 107 -64.22 29.06 -77.08
C LYS A 107 -63.01 28.13 -77.04
N GLU A 108 -62.69 27.45 -78.13
CA GLU A 108 -61.52 26.56 -78.23
C GLU A 108 -60.22 27.34 -78.04
N LYS A 109 -60.06 28.49 -78.71
CA LYS A 109 -58.90 29.37 -78.50
C LYS A 109 -58.78 29.86 -77.06
N ALA A 110 -59.88 30.31 -76.46
CA ALA A 110 -59.89 30.75 -75.06
C ALA A 110 -59.57 29.61 -74.07
N GLN A 111 -60.05 28.39 -74.35
CA GLN A 111 -59.75 27.21 -73.57
C GLN A 111 -58.28 26.77 -73.73
N GLU A 112 -57.74 26.78 -74.95
CA GLU A 112 -56.31 26.53 -75.20
C GLU A 112 -55.40 27.55 -74.51
N GLU A 113 -55.73 28.85 -74.56
CA GLU A 113 -54.98 29.90 -73.89
C GLU A 113 -55.02 29.72 -72.37
N LYS A 114 -56.20 29.41 -71.82
CA LYS A 114 -56.38 29.05 -70.41
C LYS A 114 -55.52 27.83 -70.04
N ASP A 115 -55.59 26.74 -70.78
CA ASP A 115 -54.85 25.50 -70.48
C ASP A 115 -53.33 25.70 -70.59
N LYS A 116 -52.85 26.48 -71.57
CA LYS A 116 -51.45 26.88 -71.68
C LYS A 116 -51.01 27.72 -70.49
N LEU A 117 -51.87 28.62 -70.00
CA LEU A 117 -51.60 29.49 -68.86
C LEU A 117 -51.60 28.70 -67.53
N GLU A 118 -52.57 27.83 -67.32
CA GLU A 118 -52.63 26.91 -66.19
C GLU A 118 -51.39 26.01 -66.17
N GLN A 119 -51.05 25.34 -67.27
CA GLN A 119 -49.82 24.54 -67.38
C GLN A 119 -48.55 25.34 -67.07
N LYS A 120 -48.46 26.61 -67.51
CA LYS A 120 -47.32 27.47 -67.22
C LYS A 120 -47.20 27.74 -65.72
N TYR A 121 -48.29 28.11 -65.06
CA TYR A 121 -48.27 28.37 -63.61
C TYR A 121 -48.08 27.09 -62.78
N THR A 122 -48.70 25.96 -63.16
CA THR A 122 -48.44 24.67 -62.49
C THR A 122 -46.97 24.25 -62.58
N ARG A 123 -46.32 24.44 -63.75
CA ARG A 123 -44.87 24.18 -63.87
C ARG A 123 -44.05 25.09 -62.94
N GLN A 124 -44.36 26.39 -62.89
CA GLN A 124 -43.68 27.34 -62.01
C GLN A 124 -43.87 27.04 -60.52
N ILE A 125 -45.09 26.63 -60.11
CA ILE A 125 -45.38 26.20 -58.75
C ILE A 125 -44.54 24.96 -58.40
N ASN A 126 -44.59 23.91 -59.22
CA ASN A 126 -43.84 22.68 -58.99
C ASN A 126 -42.32 22.91 -58.91
N GLU A 127 -41.78 23.82 -59.74
CA GLU A 127 -40.36 24.19 -59.71
C GLU A 127 -39.99 24.92 -58.41
N LEU A 128 -40.78 25.90 -57.99
CA LEU A 128 -40.58 26.62 -56.73
C LEU A 128 -40.75 25.71 -55.50
N GLU A 129 -41.73 24.80 -55.51
CA GLU A 129 -41.91 23.78 -54.49
C GLU A 129 -40.70 22.83 -54.43
N GLY A 130 -40.18 22.40 -55.58
CA GLY A 130 -38.96 21.58 -55.65
C GLY A 130 -37.74 22.30 -55.05
N GLN A 131 -37.53 23.58 -55.40
CA GLN A 131 -36.48 24.41 -54.82
C GLN A 131 -36.66 24.61 -53.30
N PHE A 132 -37.89 24.81 -52.84
CA PHE A 132 -38.20 24.93 -51.41
C PHE A 132 -37.90 23.64 -50.64
N HIS A 133 -38.31 22.48 -51.15
CA HIS A 133 -38.00 21.17 -50.56
C HIS A 133 -36.50 20.91 -50.51
N GLN A 134 -35.74 21.31 -51.54
CA GLN A 134 -34.29 21.18 -51.55
C GLN A 134 -33.63 22.09 -50.50
N LYS A 135 -34.01 23.37 -50.42
CA LYS A 135 -33.51 24.28 -49.37
C LYS A 135 -33.89 23.83 -47.96
N ALA A 136 -35.07 23.25 -47.76
CA ALA A 136 -35.49 22.70 -46.48
C ALA A 136 -34.58 21.53 -46.02
N LYS A 137 -34.17 20.66 -46.95
CA LYS A 137 -33.18 19.59 -46.67
C LYS A 137 -31.82 20.16 -46.30
N GLU A 138 -31.33 21.16 -47.06
CA GLU A 138 -30.05 21.83 -46.79
C GLU A 138 -30.02 22.51 -45.42
N ILE A 139 -31.08 23.24 -45.06
CA ILE A 139 -31.24 23.82 -43.71
C ILE A 139 -31.26 22.73 -42.63
N GLY A 140 -31.91 21.59 -42.90
CA GLY A 140 -31.88 20.43 -42.01
C GLY A 140 -30.48 19.87 -41.77
N MET A 141 -29.69 19.67 -42.84
CA MET A 141 -28.30 19.21 -42.75
C MET A 141 -27.44 20.22 -41.96
N ILE A 142 -27.48 21.50 -42.34
CA ILE A 142 -26.74 22.58 -41.64
C ILE A 142 -27.13 22.65 -40.16
N HIS A 143 -28.41 22.44 -39.79
CA HIS A 143 -28.84 22.40 -38.40
C HIS A 143 -28.21 21.21 -37.64
N THR A 144 -28.13 20.03 -38.25
CA THR A 144 -27.48 18.86 -37.63
C THR A 144 -25.96 19.06 -37.48
N GLU A 145 -25.29 19.64 -38.47
CA GLU A 145 -23.87 20.00 -38.40
C GLU A 145 -23.61 21.03 -37.30
N LEU A 146 -24.41 22.11 -37.22
CA LEU A 146 -24.33 23.09 -36.14
C LEU A 146 -24.57 22.48 -34.75
N LYS A 147 -25.35 21.40 -34.64
CA LYS A 147 -25.52 20.66 -33.38
C LYS A 147 -24.26 19.86 -33.04
N ALA A 148 -23.66 19.19 -34.03
CA ALA A 148 -22.39 18.46 -33.86
C ALA A 148 -21.22 19.40 -33.51
N VAL A 149 -21.07 20.54 -34.21
CA VAL A 149 -20.06 21.56 -33.93
C VAL A 149 -20.19 22.12 -32.51
N ARG A 150 -21.42 22.40 -32.03
CA ARG A 150 -21.65 22.83 -30.64
C ARG A 150 -21.28 21.76 -29.61
N GLN A 151 -21.49 20.46 -29.91
CA GLN A 151 -21.03 19.37 -29.05
C GLN A 151 -19.50 19.25 -29.06
N PHE A 152 -18.87 19.38 -30.23
CA PHE A 152 -17.41 19.39 -30.37
C PHE A 152 -16.78 20.55 -29.60
N GLN A 153 -17.32 21.77 -29.71
CA GLN A 153 -16.85 22.94 -28.94
C GLN A 153 -16.94 22.71 -27.42
N LYS A 154 -18.04 22.11 -26.91
CA LYS A 154 -18.16 21.76 -25.49
C LYS A 154 -17.09 20.76 -25.04
N ARG A 155 -16.87 19.69 -25.83
CA ARG A 155 -15.83 18.69 -25.55
C ARG A 155 -14.42 19.30 -25.64
N LYS A 156 -14.18 20.17 -26.61
CA LYS A 156 -12.91 20.89 -26.76
C LYS A 156 -12.59 21.70 -25.50
N ILE A 157 -13.53 22.54 -25.04
CA ILE A 157 -13.36 23.34 -23.82
C ILE A 157 -13.14 22.47 -22.58
N GLN A 158 -13.79 21.31 -22.49
CA GLN A 158 -13.57 20.35 -21.41
C GLN A 158 -12.14 19.78 -21.45
N VAL A 159 -11.70 19.28 -22.60
CA VAL A 159 -10.34 18.72 -22.77
C VAL A 159 -9.26 19.77 -22.59
N GLU A 160 -9.48 21.02 -23.00
CA GLU A 160 -8.55 22.13 -22.75
C GLU A 160 -8.39 22.41 -21.26
N ARG A 161 -9.47 22.37 -20.46
CA ARG A 161 -9.40 22.50 -18.99
C ARG A 161 -8.70 21.31 -18.34
N GLU A 162 -9.09 20.08 -18.68
CA GLU A 162 -8.46 18.86 -18.16
C GLU A 162 -6.95 18.84 -18.45
N LEU A 163 -6.54 19.31 -19.63
CA LEU A 163 -5.13 19.44 -20.01
C LEU A 163 -4.39 20.50 -19.19
N ASP A 164 -5.02 21.64 -18.88
CA ASP A 164 -4.40 22.69 -18.07
C ASP A 164 -4.33 22.30 -16.58
N ASP A 165 -5.37 21.65 -16.04
CA ASP A 165 -5.36 21.04 -14.70
C ASP A 165 -4.22 20.00 -14.58
N LEU A 166 -4.04 19.15 -15.59
CA LEU A 166 -2.94 18.17 -15.62
C LEU A 166 -1.55 18.83 -15.70
N LYS A 167 -1.39 19.93 -16.47
CA LYS A 167 -0.14 20.69 -16.51
C LYS A 167 0.18 21.35 -15.16
N GLU A 168 -0.82 21.88 -14.47
CA GLU A 168 -0.62 22.48 -13.14
C GLU A 168 -0.24 21.41 -12.11
N ASN A 169 -0.94 20.27 -12.11
CA ASN A 169 -0.59 19.12 -11.26
C ASN A 169 0.82 18.59 -11.54
N LEU A 170 1.26 18.51 -12.80
CA LEU A 170 2.62 18.13 -13.15
C LEU A 170 3.65 19.14 -12.61
N ARG A 171 3.44 20.45 -12.86
CA ARG A 171 4.33 21.51 -12.33
C ARG A 171 4.41 21.49 -10.80
N ASN A 172 3.28 21.28 -10.12
CA ASN A 172 3.24 21.21 -8.66
C ASN A 172 3.97 19.96 -8.12
N THR A 173 3.77 18.80 -8.74
CA THR A 173 4.47 17.56 -8.34
C THR A 173 5.97 17.63 -8.62
N GLU A 174 6.40 18.18 -9.77
CA GLU A 174 7.80 18.46 -10.07
C GLU A 174 8.43 19.41 -9.05
N ARG A 175 7.73 20.51 -8.68
CA ARG A 175 8.21 21.47 -7.69
C ARG A 175 8.41 20.81 -6.32
N ILE A 176 7.45 20.03 -5.86
CA ILE A 176 7.51 19.28 -4.59
C ILE A 176 8.66 18.26 -4.62
N HIS A 177 8.88 17.56 -5.74
CA HIS A 177 10.01 16.63 -5.87
C HIS A 177 11.35 17.37 -5.81
N GLN A 178 11.50 18.51 -6.51
CA GLN A 178 12.72 19.32 -6.45
C GLN A 178 12.99 19.93 -5.07
N GLU A 179 11.95 20.35 -4.34
CA GLU A 179 12.05 20.82 -2.96
C GLU A 179 12.45 19.66 -2.01
N THR A 180 11.88 18.48 -2.21
CA THR A 180 12.20 17.28 -1.42
C THR A 180 13.63 16.79 -1.67
N LEU A 181 14.07 16.75 -2.94
CA LEU A 181 15.45 16.41 -3.31
C LEU A 181 16.44 17.39 -2.68
N ARG A 182 16.25 18.71 -2.85
CA ARG A 182 17.11 19.71 -2.20
C ARG A 182 17.17 19.54 -0.68
N ARG A 183 16.04 19.24 -0.02
CA ARG A 183 15.99 19.00 1.43
C ARG A 183 16.69 17.71 1.87
N LEU A 184 16.75 16.69 1.01
CA LEU A 184 17.50 15.46 1.26
C LEU A 184 19.00 15.67 1.02
N GLU A 185 19.36 16.38 -0.06
CA GLU A 185 20.74 16.77 -0.37
C GLU A 185 21.35 17.61 0.77
N SER A 186 20.66 18.67 1.24
CA SER A 186 21.13 19.49 2.37
C SER A 186 21.38 18.63 3.63
N ARG A 187 20.42 17.78 4.00
CA ARG A 187 20.59 16.90 5.17
C ARG A 187 21.72 15.88 5.00
N PHE A 188 21.91 15.35 3.80
CA PHE A 188 23.02 14.45 3.50
C PHE A 188 24.38 15.17 3.61
N PHE A 189 24.48 16.42 3.15
CA PHE A 189 25.70 17.21 3.32
C PHE A 189 25.97 17.58 4.79
N GLU A 190 24.94 17.98 5.55
CA GLU A 190 25.04 18.24 7.00
C GLU A 190 25.50 16.98 7.76
N GLU A 191 24.86 15.83 7.53
CA GLU A 191 25.20 14.57 8.18
C GLU A 191 26.61 14.08 7.79
N LYS A 192 27.00 14.26 6.52
CA LYS A 192 28.35 13.97 6.06
C LYS A 192 29.39 14.85 6.77
N GLU A 193 29.16 16.16 6.90
CA GLU A 193 30.09 17.07 7.57
C GLU A 193 30.25 16.72 9.05
N ILE A 194 29.14 16.44 9.74
CA ILE A 194 29.16 15.97 11.14
C ILE A 194 29.95 14.66 11.27
N ASN A 195 29.76 13.70 10.36
CA ASN A 195 30.48 12.43 10.37
C ASN A 195 31.98 12.61 10.07
N ASP A 196 32.33 13.44 9.08
CA ASP A 196 33.73 13.78 8.75
C ASP A 196 34.45 14.45 9.95
N LEU A 197 33.73 15.29 10.74
CA LEU A 197 34.25 15.87 11.97
C LEU A 197 34.40 14.82 13.09
N LEU A 198 33.40 13.96 13.29
CA LEU A 198 33.44 12.89 14.30
C LEU A 198 34.56 11.88 14.03
N VAL A 199 34.78 11.52 12.76
CA VAL A 199 35.89 10.64 12.34
C VAL A 199 37.24 11.31 12.62
N LYS A 200 37.41 12.60 12.30
CA LYS A 200 38.64 13.36 12.64
C LYS A 200 38.89 13.39 14.14
N GLU A 201 37.87 13.69 14.94
CA GLU A 201 37.98 13.69 16.40
C GLU A 201 38.38 12.29 16.92
N LYS A 202 37.73 11.23 16.42
CA LYS A 202 38.03 9.86 16.84
C LYS A 202 39.45 9.44 16.48
N ILE A 203 39.95 9.84 15.31
CA ILE A 203 41.35 9.65 14.92
C ILE A 203 42.29 10.39 15.89
N MET A 204 42.01 11.65 16.23
CA MET A 204 42.82 12.40 17.21
C MET A 204 42.83 11.73 18.60
N GLN A 205 41.67 11.29 19.10
CA GLN A 205 41.57 10.55 20.36
C GLN A 205 42.40 9.25 20.32
N LEU A 206 42.34 8.48 19.23
CA LEU A 206 43.10 7.23 19.07
C LEU A 206 44.62 7.49 18.99
N VAL A 207 45.05 8.56 18.31
CA VAL A 207 46.46 8.98 18.25
C VAL A 207 46.97 9.39 19.63
N GLN A 208 46.18 10.12 20.41
CA GLN A 208 46.50 10.51 21.78
C GLN A 208 46.57 9.29 22.73
N GLN A 209 45.62 8.36 22.64
CA GLN A 209 45.66 7.11 23.40
C GLN A 209 46.90 6.28 23.04
N ARG A 210 47.25 6.19 21.75
CA ARG A 210 48.45 5.49 21.29
C ARG A 210 49.74 6.10 21.84
N SER A 211 49.86 7.44 21.89
CA SER A 211 51.05 8.09 22.44
C SER A 211 51.15 7.95 23.96
N GLN A 212 50.01 7.96 24.68
CA GLN A 212 49.96 7.62 26.11
C GLN A 212 50.41 6.19 26.37
N ILE A 213 49.88 5.21 25.62
CA ILE A 213 50.27 3.80 25.72
C ILE A 213 51.77 3.63 25.46
N GLN A 214 52.32 4.23 24.39
CA GLN A 214 53.75 4.20 24.10
C GLN A 214 54.61 4.81 25.23
N THR A 215 54.12 5.87 25.87
CA THR A 215 54.81 6.51 27.00
C THR A 215 54.80 5.62 28.24
N LEU A 216 53.66 4.97 28.53
CA LEU A 216 53.54 4.01 29.63
C LEU A 216 54.39 2.75 29.38
N GLN A 217 54.39 2.20 28.16
CA GLN A 217 55.24 1.08 27.77
C GLN A 217 56.73 1.38 27.98
N LYS A 218 57.20 2.58 27.57
CA LYS A 218 58.58 3.01 27.85
C LYS A 218 58.88 3.09 29.35
N LYS A 219 57.94 3.59 30.17
CA LYS A 219 58.11 3.61 31.63
C LYS A 219 58.18 2.21 32.23
N VAL A 220 57.34 1.28 31.77
CA VAL A 220 57.37 -0.13 32.21
C VAL A 220 58.72 -0.76 31.88
N VAL A 221 59.18 -0.68 30.63
CA VAL A 221 60.50 -1.22 30.22
C VAL A 221 61.66 -0.61 31.02
N ASN A 222 61.61 0.71 31.30
CA ASN A 222 62.63 1.37 32.13
C ASN A 222 62.61 0.86 33.58
N LEU A 223 61.43 0.62 34.17
CA LEU A 223 61.31 0.07 35.52
C LEU A 223 61.71 -1.40 35.58
N GLU A 224 61.34 -2.21 34.59
CA GLU A 224 61.76 -3.62 34.46
C GLU A 224 63.27 -3.75 34.33
N THR A 225 63.91 -2.88 33.53
CA THR A 225 65.38 -2.86 33.43
C THR A 225 66.05 -2.41 34.72
N ALA A 226 65.55 -1.35 35.39
CA ALA A 226 66.07 -0.92 36.69
C ALA A 226 65.94 -2.01 37.77
N LEU A 227 64.77 -2.68 37.85
CA LEU A 227 64.57 -3.83 38.73
C LEU A 227 65.51 -4.99 38.39
N SER A 228 65.69 -5.33 37.11
CA SER A 228 66.63 -6.38 36.70
C SER A 228 68.08 -6.07 37.08
N TYR A 229 68.51 -4.82 37.00
CA TYR A 229 69.82 -4.39 37.50
C TYR A 229 69.92 -4.55 39.02
N MET A 230 68.95 -4.03 39.78
CA MET A 230 68.93 -4.17 41.25
C MET A 230 68.90 -5.64 41.69
N THR A 231 68.11 -6.50 41.07
CA THR A 231 68.07 -7.93 41.40
C THR A 231 69.43 -8.59 41.19
N LYS A 232 70.10 -8.32 40.06
CA LYS A 232 71.45 -8.85 39.79
C LYS A 232 72.51 -8.32 40.76
N GLU A 233 72.38 -7.06 41.18
CA GLU A 233 73.27 -6.44 42.16
C GLU A 233 73.09 -7.09 43.54
N PHE A 234 71.83 -7.25 44.01
CA PHE A 234 71.51 -8.00 45.23
C PHE A 234 71.96 -9.47 45.17
N GLU A 235 71.76 -10.17 44.06
CA GLU A 235 72.28 -11.55 43.86
C GLU A 235 73.81 -11.59 43.98
N SER A 236 74.51 -10.59 43.42
CA SER A 236 75.98 -10.47 43.55
C SER A 236 76.42 -10.18 44.98
N GLU A 237 75.71 -9.32 45.72
CA GLU A 237 75.99 -9.05 47.13
C GLU A 237 75.74 -10.26 48.01
N VAL A 238 74.63 -10.99 47.81
CA VAL A 238 74.33 -12.23 48.52
C VAL A 238 75.42 -13.28 48.28
N LEU A 239 75.88 -13.45 47.04
CA LEU A 239 76.99 -14.36 46.72
C LEU A 239 78.29 -13.94 47.42
N LYS A 240 78.64 -12.65 47.43
CA LYS A 240 79.82 -12.13 48.15
C LYS A 240 79.73 -12.36 49.65
N LEU A 241 78.55 -12.09 50.26
CA LEU A 241 78.30 -12.31 51.68
C LEU A 241 78.36 -13.79 52.05
N GLN A 242 77.76 -14.67 51.25
CA GLN A 242 77.86 -16.12 51.43
C GLN A 242 79.32 -16.61 51.35
N GLN A 243 80.08 -16.13 50.36
CA GLN A 243 81.49 -16.47 50.21
C GLN A 243 82.34 -15.95 51.39
N HIS A 244 82.08 -14.72 51.86
CA HIS A 244 82.78 -14.14 53.01
C HIS A 244 82.48 -14.93 54.29
N ALA A 245 81.21 -15.20 54.58
CA ALA A 245 80.79 -16.02 55.73
C ALA A 245 81.32 -17.46 55.65
N MET A 246 81.46 -18.04 54.45
CA MET A 246 82.09 -19.35 54.28
C MET A 246 83.58 -19.33 54.66
N ILE A 247 84.31 -18.29 54.25
CA ILE A 247 85.74 -18.12 54.62
C ILE A 247 85.88 -17.86 56.13
N GLU A 248 85.03 -17.03 56.72
CA GLU A 248 85.04 -16.73 58.16
C GLU A 248 84.71 -17.97 58.99
N ASN A 249 83.69 -18.75 58.62
CA ASN A 249 83.38 -20.03 59.27
C ASN A 249 84.52 -21.05 59.13
N GLN A 250 85.21 -21.10 57.98
CA GLN A 250 86.40 -21.94 57.81
C GLN A 250 87.55 -21.50 58.72
N ALA A 251 87.81 -20.19 58.83
CA ALA A 251 88.82 -19.66 59.74
C ALA A 251 88.49 -19.96 61.21
N GLY A 252 87.23 -19.76 61.61
CA GLY A 252 86.71 -20.11 62.93
C GLY A 252 86.81 -21.61 63.24
N GLN A 253 86.50 -22.48 62.27
CA GLN A 253 86.69 -23.93 62.44
C GLN A 253 88.16 -24.30 62.66
N VAL A 254 89.09 -23.71 61.89
CA VAL A 254 90.54 -23.93 62.07
C VAL A 254 91.02 -23.44 63.44
N GLU A 255 90.43 -22.38 63.99
CA GLU A 255 90.72 -21.92 65.34
C GLU A 255 90.12 -22.84 66.42
N ILE A 256 88.88 -23.29 66.24
CA ILE A 256 88.24 -24.30 67.10
C ILE A 256 89.08 -25.58 67.15
N ASP A 257 89.56 -26.09 66.01
CA ASP A 257 90.39 -27.29 65.94
C ASP A 257 91.71 -27.13 66.72
N LYS A 258 92.36 -25.96 66.60
CA LYS A 258 93.57 -25.62 67.39
C LYS A 258 93.28 -25.56 68.88
N LEU A 259 92.18 -24.91 69.29
CA LEU A 259 91.77 -24.80 70.69
C LEU A 259 91.39 -26.16 71.27
N GLN A 260 90.69 -27.01 70.52
CA GLN A 260 90.40 -28.39 70.91
C GLN A 260 91.69 -29.21 71.09
N HIS A 261 92.67 -29.08 70.20
CA HIS A 261 93.96 -29.76 70.34
C HIS A 261 94.73 -29.29 71.59
N LEU A 262 94.77 -27.99 71.85
CA LEU A 262 95.37 -27.42 73.07
C LEU A 262 94.65 -27.91 74.33
N LEU A 263 93.31 -27.96 74.32
CA LEU A 263 92.51 -28.47 75.42
C LEU A 263 92.81 -29.95 75.71
N GLN A 264 92.85 -30.80 74.68
CA GLN A 264 93.23 -32.21 74.84
C GLN A 264 94.63 -32.38 75.44
N MET A 265 95.59 -31.53 75.05
CA MET A 265 96.94 -31.56 75.62
C MET A 265 96.94 -31.09 77.08
N LYS A 266 96.16 -30.07 77.43
CA LYS A 266 95.98 -29.60 78.82
C LYS A 266 95.24 -30.61 79.68
N ASP A 267 94.26 -31.33 79.17
CA ASP A 267 93.61 -32.44 79.88
C ASP A 267 94.57 -33.61 80.14
N ARG A 268 95.47 -33.93 79.20
CA ARG A 268 96.53 -34.92 79.42
C ARG A 268 97.49 -34.49 80.52
N GLU A 269 97.91 -33.23 80.54
CA GLU A 269 98.72 -32.67 81.64
C GLU A 269 97.97 -32.68 82.97
N MET A 270 96.73 -32.19 83.01
CA MET A 270 95.85 -32.17 84.18
C MET A 270 95.65 -33.59 84.74
N ASN A 271 95.48 -34.60 83.88
CA ASN A 271 95.36 -35.99 84.32
C ASN A 271 96.68 -36.57 84.85
N ARG A 272 97.85 -36.14 84.36
CA ARG A 272 99.15 -36.46 84.98
C ARG A 272 99.27 -35.82 86.36
N VAL A 273 98.90 -34.54 86.50
CA VAL A 273 98.91 -33.82 87.78
C VAL A 273 97.95 -34.47 88.78
N LYS A 274 96.72 -34.81 88.38
CA LYS A 274 95.74 -35.53 89.23
C LYS A 274 96.27 -36.88 89.70
N LYS A 275 96.94 -37.65 88.83
CA LYS A 275 97.59 -38.93 89.21
C LYS A 275 98.73 -38.71 90.20
N LEU A 276 99.63 -37.75 89.94
CA LEU A 276 100.74 -37.43 90.84
C LEU A 276 100.25 -36.95 92.21
N ALA A 277 99.26 -36.05 92.23
CA ALA A 277 98.64 -35.57 93.46
C ALA A 277 97.97 -36.71 94.24
N LYS A 278 97.32 -37.66 93.56
CA LYS A 278 96.78 -38.86 94.21
C LYS A 278 97.89 -39.72 94.81
N ASN A 279 98.95 -40.04 94.05
CA ASN A 279 100.07 -40.84 94.55
C ASN A 279 100.71 -40.23 95.80
N ILE A 280 100.97 -38.92 95.80
CA ILE A 280 101.53 -38.21 96.98
C ILE A 280 100.58 -38.31 98.19
N LEU A 281 99.27 -38.29 97.96
CA LEU A 281 98.26 -38.41 99.02
C LEU A 281 98.16 -39.84 99.54
N ASP A 282 98.26 -40.85 98.67
CA ASP A 282 98.28 -42.27 99.02
C ASP A 282 99.58 -42.60 99.79
N GLU A 283 100.76 -42.20 99.30
CA GLU A 283 102.07 -42.33 99.98
C GLU A 283 102.05 -41.65 101.36
N ARG A 284 101.54 -40.41 101.45
CA ARG A 284 101.37 -39.72 102.73
C ARG A 284 100.46 -40.50 103.66
N THR A 285 99.37 -41.06 103.16
CA THR A 285 98.42 -41.86 103.96
C THR A 285 99.07 -43.15 104.48
N GLU A 286 99.93 -43.80 103.69
CA GLU A 286 100.71 -44.96 104.14
C GLU A 286 101.71 -44.58 105.24
N VAL A 287 102.43 -43.46 105.08
CA VAL A 287 103.35 -42.93 106.10
C VAL A 287 102.62 -42.55 107.38
N GLU A 288 101.46 -41.88 107.29
CA GLU A 288 100.63 -41.54 108.44
C GLU A 288 100.11 -42.80 109.17
N ARG A 289 99.67 -43.84 108.44
CA ARG A 289 99.32 -45.14 109.05
C ARG A 289 100.51 -45.79 109.73
N PHE A 290 101.68 -45.84 109.08
CA PHE A 290 102.89 -46.42 109.64
C PHE A 290 103.30 -45.75 110.96
N PHE A 291 103.27 -44.40 111.03
CA PHE A 291 103.55 -43.69 112.28
C PHE A 291 102.49 -43.94 113.35
N LEU A 292 101.20 -44.02 112.99
CA LEU A 292 100.13 -44.35 113.95
C LEU A 292 100.29 -45.77 114.51
N ASP A 293 100.60 -46.76 113.67
CA ASP A 293 100.86 -48.14 114.09
C ASP A 293 102.11 -48.26 114.95
N ALA A 294 103.20 -47.56 114.61
CA ALA A 294 104.43 -47.52 115.42
C ALA A 294 104.18 -46.88 116.80
N LEU A 295 103.46 -45.75 116.85
CA LEU A 295 103.05 -45.12 118.12
C LEU A 295 102.11 -46.02 118.93
N HIS A 296 101.23 -46.78 118.27
CA HIS A 296 100.39 -47.77 118.93
C HIS A 296 101.24 -48.91 119.53
N GLN A 297 102.19 -49.47 118.78
CA GLN A 297 103.11 -50.49 119.28
C GLN A 297 103.91 -50.00 120.49
N VAL A 298 104.53 -48.81 120.43
CA VAL A 298 105.26 -48.22 121.56
C VAL A 298 104.36 -48.05 122.79
N LYS A 299 103.12 -47.57 122.60
CA LYS A 299 102.14 -47.45 123.70
C LYS A 299 101.79 -48.81 124.32
N GLN A 300 101.60 -49.86 123.52
CA GLN A 300 101.36 -51.22 124.04
C GLN A 300 102.60 -51.77 124.77
N GLN A 301 103.80 -51.56 124.22
CA GLN A 301 105.07 -51.97 124.83
C GLN A 301 105.24 -51.37 126.23
N ILE A 302 104.94 -50.07 126.38
CA ILE A 302 104.99 -49.34 127.66
C ILE A 302 103.94 -49.86 128.66
N LEU A 303 102.71 -50.13 128.21
CA LEU A 303 101.68 -50.71 129.07
C LEU A 303 102.06 -52.11 129.58
N ILE A 304 102.64 -52.95 128.72
CA ILE A 304 103.12 -54.29 129.08
C ILE A 304 104.30 -54.19 130.05
N SER A 305 105.30 -53.34 129.79
CA SER A 305 106.48 -53.22 130.64
C SER A 305 106.14 -52.70 132.04
N ARG A 306 105.28 -51.67 132.16
CA ARG A 306 104.81 -51.14 133.46
C ARG A 306 104.03 -52.19 134.25
N LYS A 307 103.17 -52.96 133.59
CA LYS A 307 102.42 -54.05 134.22
C LYS A 307 103.35 -55.17 134.72
N HIS A 308 104.34 -55.55 133.91
CA HIS A 308 105.31 -56.60 134.26
C HIS A 308 106.23 -56.18 135.40
N TYR A 309 106.74 -54.94 135.39
CA TYR A 309 107.57 -54.39 136.47
C TYR A 309 106.82 -54.41 137.81
N LYS A 310 105.55 -53.97 137.82
CA LYS A 310 104.70 -54.00 139.00
C LYS A 310 104.50 -55.41 139.56
N GLN A 311 104.32 -56.41 138.69
CA GLN A 311 104.21 -57.82 139.10
C GLN A 311 105.53 -58.37 139.67
N ILE A 312 106.67 -58.09 139.03
CA ILE A 312 108.00 -58.53 139.53
C ILE A 312 108.29 -57.91 140.90
N ALA A 313 108.09 -56.60 141.06
CA ALA A 313 108.32 -55.92 142.33
C ALA A 313 107.45 -56.53 143.46
N GLN A 314 106.21 -56.91 143.16
CA GLN A 314 105.30 -57.52 144.13
C GLN A 314 105.66 -58.97 144.45
N ALA A 315 106.08 -59.75 143.45
CA ALA A 315 106.58 -61.10 143.65
C ALA A 315 107.87 -61.11 144.50
N ALA A 316 108.82 -60.21 144.22
CA ALA A 316 110.07 -60.08 144.96
C ALA A 316 109.83 -59.67 146.42
N PHE A 317 108.93 -58.71 146.67
CA PHE A 317 108.53 -58.33 148.02
C PHE A 317 107.90 -59.50 148.79
N ASN A 318 106.92 -60.19 148.17
CA ASN A 318 106.22 -61.32 148.80
C ASN A 318 107.13 -62.53 149.06
N LEU A 319 108.09 -62.81 148.16
CA LEU A 319 109.08 -63.88 148.35
C LEU A 319 109.98 -63.58 149.55
N LYS A 320 110.44 -62.32 149.66
CA LYS A 320 111.29 -61.85 150.76
C LYS A 320 110.54 -61.82 152.10
N MET A 321 109.24 -61.51 152.09
CA MET A 321 108.35 -61.67 153.25
C MET A 321 108.26 -63.14 153.71
N ARG A 322 108.03 -64.10 152.80
CA ARG A 322 107.94 -65.53 153.16
C ARG A 322 109.24 -66.12 153.67
N ALA A 323 110.38 -65.76 153.06
CA ALA A 323 111.69 -66.20 153.53
C ALA A 323 111.92 -65.77 155.00
N ALA A 324 111.52 -64.54 155.33
CA ALA A 324 111.58 -64.02 156.68
C ALA A 324 110.66 -64.75 157.67
N CYS A 325 109.43 -65.10 157.27
CA CYS A 325 108.52 -65.91 158.10
C CYS A 325 109.13 -67.26 158.54
N THR A 326 109.98 -67.86 157.71
CA THR A 326 110.66 -69.13 158.04
C THR A 326 111.94 -68.98 158.87
N GLY A 327 112.20 -67.79 159.41
CA GLY A 327 113.37 -67.51 160.25
C GLY A 327 114.71 -67.47 159.51
N ARG A 328 114.70 -67.50 158.16
CA ARG A 328 115.92 -67.54 157.33
C ARG A 328 116.51 -66.17 157.02
N THR A 329 115.73 -65.09 157.15
CA THR A 329 116.15 -63.69 156.89
C THR A 329 115.31 -62.71 157.73
N GLU A 330 115.73 -61.45 157.82
CA GLU A 330 114.88 -60.38 158.37
C GLU A 330 113.70 -60.01 157.45
N TYR A 331 112.62 -59.49 158.04
CA TYR A 331 111.43 -59.04 157.31
C TYR A 331 111.73 -57.78 156.46
N PRO A 332 111.35 -57.75 155.16
CA PRO A 332 111.53 -56.57 154.33
C PRO A 332 110.60 -55.43 154.77
N LYS A 333 111.11 -54.19 154.69
CA LYS A 333 110.33 -52.96 154.95
C LYS A 333 109.07 -52.93 154.09
N ILE A 334 107.92 -52.68 154.72
CA ILE A 334 106.58 -52.69 154.10
C ILE A 334 106.58 -51.81 152.84
N ARG A 335 106.03 -52.37 151.74
CA ARG A 335 105.94 -51.72 150.43
C ARG A 335 104.53 -51.86 149.87
N THR A 336 104.02 -50.80 149.24
CA THR A 336 102.65 -50.74 148.72
C THR A 336 102.59 -50.85 147.19
N PHE A 337 101.47 -51.40 146.72
CA PHE A 337 101.24 -51.73 145.30
C PHE A 337 99.87 -51.27 144.81
N ASP A 338 98.99 -50.86 145.72
CA ASP A 338 97.64 -50.33 145.48
C ASP A 338 97.65 -48.83 145.14
N GLY A 339 98.80 -48.15 145.24
CA GLY A 339 99.00 -46.81 144.68
C GLY A 339 98.35 -45.68 145.48
N ARG A 340 98.13 -45.85 146.79
CA ARG A 340 97.60 -44.79 147.66
C ARG A 340 98.64 -43.68 147.87
N GLU A 341 98.17 -42.44 147.78
CA GLU A 341 98.99 -41.22 147.71
C GLU A 341 99.87 -40.96 148.94
N HIS A 342 99.49 -41.46 150.12
CA HIS A 342 100.20 -41.21 151.39
C HIS A 342 101.18 -42.33 151.77
N SER A 343 101.55 -43.20 150.83
CA SER A 343 102.53 -44.27 151.08
C SER A 343 103.93 -43.84 150.70
N THR A 344 104.80 -43.69 151.71
CA THR A 344 106.22 -43.32 151.57
C THR A 344 107.11 -44.39 150.91
N ASN A 345 106.56 -45.52 150.46
CA ASN A 345 107.29 -46.60 149.78
C ASN A 345 106.36 -47.39 148.84
N SER A 346 106.10 -46.83 147.65
CA SER A 346 105.12 -47.31 146.65
C SER A 346 105.81 -47.61 145.32
N VAL A 347 105.46 -48.73 144.66
CA VAL A 347 106.01 -49.09 143.33
C VAL A 347 105.62 -48.11 142.22
N ASN A 348 104.52 -47.37 142.38
CA ASN A 348 104.16 -46.36 141.38
C ASN A 348 105.14 -45.16 141.40
N GLN A 349 105.85 -44.92 142.51
CA GLN A 349 106.84 -43.85 142.62
C GLN A 349 108.04 -44.13 141.70
N ASP A 350 108.57 -45.35 141.71
CA ASP A 350 109.66 -45.81 140.84
C ASP A 350 109.32 -45.63 139.35
N LEU A 351 108.06 -45.88 138.96
CA LEU A 351 107.60 -45.70 137.58
C LEU A 351 107.49 -44.22 137.17
N LEU A 352 107.14 -43.33 138.09
CA LEU A 352 107.12 -41.88 137.89
C LEU A 352 108.52 -41.27 137.91
N GLU A 353 109.44 -41.81 138.70
CA GLU A 353 110.86 -41.42 138.62
C GLU A 353 111.48 -41.90 137.32
N ALA A 354 111.16 -43.10 136.82
CA ALA A 354 111.61 -43.55 135.50
C ALA A 354 111.10 -42.65 134.34
N GLU A 355 109.96 -41.98 134.48
CA GLU A 355 109.47 -40.96 133.54
C GLU A 355 110.26 -39.63 133.60
N LYS A 356 111.13 -39.39 134.59
CA LYS A 356 111.97 -38.18 134.68
C LYS A 356 113.37 -38.32 134.06
N TRP A 357 113.71 -39.51 133.54
CA TRP A 357 115.02 -39.80 132.94
C TRP A 357 114.98 -39.87 131.40
N TYR A 358 113.88 -39.41 130.81
CA TYR A 358 113.65 -39.15 129.38
C TYR A 358 112.84 -37.86 129.20
#